data_AF-A0A5C7AI40-F1
#
_entry.id   AF-A0A5C7AI40-F1
#
_cell.length_a   1.000
_cell.length_b   1.000
_cell.length_c   1.000
_cell.angle_alpha   90.00
_cell.angle_beta   90.00
_cell.angle_gamma   90.00
#
_symmetry.space_group_name_H-M   'P 1'
#
loop_
_entity.id
_entity.type
_entity.pdbx_description
1 polymer ?
#
loop_
_entity_poly.entity_id
_entity_poly.type
_entity_poly.pdbx_seq_one_letter_code
_entity_poly.pdbx_strand_id
1 'polypeptide(L)'
;MIQGILEIIADFWLQISDYNHKKKVIKKEQEDGKKRSFEKYFLQPSAKTLYVSIVVFGLAFYLFFTYQKRVAYPNKTKKEIIEITTWIYNWHNNYNRYPKDLKEAFGNDPIKQQWFTDAWKNQYKYKVINKDFVVLSAGNDGVFNTDDDIYLKK
;
A
#
# COMPACT_ATOMS: atom_id res chain seq x y z
N MET A 1 32.16 0.76 5.34
CA MET A 1 33.07 0.42 6.46
C MET A 1 32.70 1.15 7.75
N ILE A 2 32.55 2.47 7.75
CA ILE A 2 32.21 3.25 8.96
C ILE A 2 30.83 2.88 9.56
N GLN A 3 29.80 2.71 8.72
CA GLN A 3 28.46 2.29 9.19
C GLN A 3 28.48 0.94 9.91
N GLY A 4 29.15 -0.08 9.35
CA GLY A 4 29.24 -1.40 9.99
C GLY A 4 29.95 -1.36 11.35
N ILE A 5 30.95 -0.48 11.52
CA ILE A 5 31.62 -0.31 12.83
C ILE A 5 30.67 0.33 13.85
N LEU A 6 29.86 1.31 13.43
CA LEU A 6 28.87 1.96 14.30
C LEU A 6 27.76 1.01 14.75
N GLU A 7 27.27 0.15 13.85
CA GLU A 7 26.27 -0.87 14.17
C GLU A 7 26.78 -1.84 15.24
N ILE A 8 28.00 -2.36 15.06
CA ILE A 8 28.62 -3.28 16.04
C ILE A 8 28.76 -2.62 17.42
N ILE A 9 29.14 -1.35 17.47
CA ILE A 9 29.27 -0.61 18.74
C ILE A 9 27.89 -0.43 19.40
N ALA A 10 26.86 -0.09 18.61
CA ALA A 10 25.49 0.11 19.12
C ALA A 10 24.91 -1.20 19.68
N ASP A 11 25.10 -2.31 18.97
CA ASP A 11 24.65 -3.63 19.42
C ASP A 11 25.32 -4.07 20.71
N PHE A 12 26.65 -3.86 20.80
CA PHE A 12 27.41 -4.16 22.01
C PHE A 12 26.95 -3.32 23.22
N TRP A 13 26.64 -2.04 22.98
CA TRP A 13 26.15 -1.13 24.02
C TRP A 13 24.76 -1.53 24.52
N LEU A 14 23.86 -1.94 23.62
CA LEU A 14 22.54 -2.47 23.97
C LEU A 14 22.65 -3.75 24.82
N GLN A 15 23.56 -4.65 24.47
CA GLN A 15 23.77 -5.90 25.21
C GLN A 15 24.26 -5.65 26.65
N ILE A 16 25.17 -4.68 26.84
CA ILE A 16 25.61 -4.25 28.18
C ILE A 16 24.43 -3.65 28.97
N SER A 17 23.62 -2.82 28.32
CA SER A 17 22.44 -2.19 28.94
C SER A 17 21.42 -3.23 29.40
N ASP A 18 21.15 -4.24 28.57
CA ASP A 18 20.25 -5.36 28.89
C ASP A 18 20.77 -6.20 30.05
N TYR A 19 22.08 -6.46 30.09
CA TYR A 19 22.72 -7.18 31.22
C TYR A 19 22.56 -6.40 32.53
N ASN A 20 22.84 -5.09 32.51
CA ASN A 20 22.69 -4.22 33.67
C ASN A 20 21.24 -4.12 34.14
N HIS A 21 20.27 -4.07 33.20
CA HIS A 21 18.84 -4.10 33.51
C HIS A 21 18.44 -5.41 34.19
N LYS A 22 18.81 -6.56 33.62
CA LYS A 22 18.54 -7.89 34.21
C LYS A 22 19.11 -7.99 35.63
N LYS A 23 20.35 -7.52 35.84
CA LYS A 23 20.99 -7.54 37.16
C LYS A 23 20.22 -6.69 38.19
N LYS A 24 19.71 -5.52 37.80
CA LYS A 24 18.88 -4.67 38.68
C LYS A 24 17.54 -5.32 39.02
N VAL A 25 16.87 -5.94 38.05
CA VAL A 25 15.59 -6.62 38.27
C VAL A 25 15.76 -7.84 39.19
N ILE A 26 16.81 -8.64 39.00
CA ILE A 26 17.09 -9.81 39.86
C ILE A 26 17.33 -9.39 41.33
N LYS A 27 18.04 -8.29 41.56
CA LYS A 27 18.21 -7.76 42.93
C LYS A 27 16.88 -7.41 43.59
N LYS A 28 15.98 -6.72 42.87
CA LYS A 28 14.64 -6.42 43.35
C LYS A 28 13.79 -7.68 43.60
N GLU A 29 13.92 -8.71 42.76
CA GLU A 29 13.25 -10.00 42.96
C GLU A 29 13.74 -10.71 44.24
N GLN A 30 15.03 -10.57 44.58
CA GLN A 30 15.61 -11.13 45.80
C GLN A 30 15.18 -10.36 47.06
N GLU A 31 15.05 -9.04 46.97
CA GLU A 31 14.58 -8.17 48.06
C GLU A 31 13.09 -8.36 48.35
N ASP A 32 12.26 -8.46 47.31
CA ASP A 32 10.79 -8.53 47.46
C ASP A 32 10.24 -9.97 47.51
N GLY A 33 11.05 -10.98 47.17
CA GLY A 33 10.64 -12.40 47.07
C GLY A 33 9.62 -12.69 45.95
N LYS A 34 9.27 -11.71 45.11
CA LYS A 34 8.28 -11.82 44.03
C LYS A 34 8.96 -11.85 42.66
N LYS A 35 8.51 -12.75 41.79
CA LYS A 35 8.98 -12.84 40.39
C LYS A 35 8.43 -11.69 39.55
N ARG A 36 9.31 -11.04 38.76
CA ARG A 36 9.03 -9.92 37.86
C ARG A 36 9.41 -10.27 36.41
N SER A 37 8.89 -11.39 35.93
CA SER A 37 9.19 -11.94 34.59
C SER A 37 8.91 -10.94 33.47
N PHE A 38 7.81 -10.17 33.54
CA PHE A 38 7.48 -9.16 32.54
C PHE A 38 8.51 -8.01 32.48
N GLU A 39 8.85 -7.41 33.61
CA GLU A 39 9.86 -6.34 33.69
C GLU A 39 11.26 -6.83 33.27
N LYS A 40 11.54 -8.11 33.54
CA LYS A 40 12.81 -8.73 33.19
C LYS A 40 12.99 -8.90 31.68
N TYR A 41 11.95 -9.21 30.91
CA TYR A 41 12.07 -9.51 29.47
C TYR A 41 11.47 -8.44 28.56
N PHE A 42 10.25 -7.95 28.83
CA PHE A 42 9.55 -6.99 27.97
C PHE A 42 10.02 -5.54 28.15
N LEU A 43 10.56 -5.18 29.32
CA LEU A 43 11.04 -3.83 29.60
C LEU A 43 12.56 -3.66 29.46
N GLN A 44 13.25 -4.65 28.85
CA GLN A 44 14.66 -4.52 28.50
C GLN A 44 14.88 -3.36 27.52
N PRO A 45 16.02 -2.65 27.62
CA PRO A 45 16.42 -1.62 26.66
C PRO A 45 16.26 -2.05 25.20
N SER A 46 16.70 -3.25 24.82
CA SER A 46 16.53 -3.79 23.46
C SER A 46 15.07 -4.02 23.05
N ALA A 47 14.24 -4.52 23.97
CA ALA A 47 12.81 -4.71 23.71
C ALA A 47 12.08 -3.37 23.50
N LYS A 48 12.47 -2.33 24.25
CA LYS A 48 11.92 -0.97 24.09
C LYS A 48 12.31 -0.36 22.76
N THR A 49 13.58 -0.48 22.33
CA THR A 49 14.01 0.04 21.02
C THR A 49 13.30 -0.68 19.89
N LEU A 50 13.15 -2.00 19.96
CA LEU A 50 12.39 -2.77 18.97
C LEU A 50 10.92 -2.34 18.92
N TYR A 51 10.26 -2.16 20.06
CA TYR A 51 8.88 -1.68 20.12
C TYR A 51 8.74 -0.30 19.46
N VAL A 52 9.61 0.66 19.80
CA VAL A 52 9.61 2.00 19.20
C VAL A 52 9.82 1.91 17.69
N SER A 53 10.76 1.10 17.23
CA SER A 53 10.99 0.89 15.80
C SER A 53 9.74 0.36 15.10
N ILE A 54 9.08 -0.66 15.64
CA ILE A 54 7.83 -1.21 15.08
C ILE A 54 6.75 -0.13 14.99
N VAL A 55 6.59 0.70 16.02
CA VAL A 55 5.61 1.80 16.00
C VAL A 55 5.94 2.81 14.93
N VAL A 56 7.20 3.24 14.82
CA VAL A 56 7.64 4.23 13.81
C VAL A 56 7.48 3.68 12.40
N PHE A 57 7.93 2.45 12.14
CA PHE A 57 7.74 1.81 10.84
C PHE A 57 6.27 1.58 10.53
N GLY A 58 5.47 1.14 11.51
CA GLY A 58 4.04 0.95 11.35
C GLY A 58 3.32 2.23 10.95
N LEU A 59 3.66 3.36 11.58
CA LEU A 59 3.14 4.68 11.21
C LEU A 59 3.58 5.09 9.80
N ALA A 60 4.86 4.90 9.46
CA ALA A 60 5.37 5.22 8.13
C ALA A 60 4.67 4.39 7.04
N PHE A 61 4.49 3.08 7.27
CA PHE A 61 3.75 2.18 6.39
C PHE A 61 2.30 2.62 6.23
N TYR A 62 1.62 2.92 7.34
CA TYR A 62 0.23 3.39 7.31
C TYR A 62 0.08 4.68 6.49
N LEU A 63 0.96 5.67 6.70
CA LEU A 63 0.95 6.91 5.95
C LEU A 63 1.24 6.67 4.46
N PHE A 64 2.22 5.82 4.14
CA PHE A 64 2.57 5.46 2.76
C PHE A 64 1.39 4.81 2.03
N PHE A 65 0.74 3.81 2.62
CA PHE A 65 -0.42 3.16 2.01
C PHE A 65 -1.61 4.10 1.87
N THR A 66 -1.82 4.98 2.85
CA THR A 66 -2.88 6.00 2.78
C THR A 66 -2.62 6.98 1.64
N TYR A 67 -1.38 7.44 1.49
CA TYR A 67 -0.98 8.32 0.39
C TYR A 67 -1.16 7.65 -0.98
N GLN A 68 -0.73 6.39 -1.12
CA GLN A 68 -0.91 5.62 -2.35
C GLN A 68 -2.38 5.55 -2.76
N LYS A 69 -3.26 5.14 -1.85
CA LYS A 69 -4.70 5.02 -2.11
C LYS A 69 -5.37 6.35 -2.42
N ARG A 70 -5.01 7.44 -1.72
CA ARG A 70 -5.72 8.73 -1.86
C ARG A 70 -5.21 9.62 -2.99
N VAL A 71 -3.93 9.50 -3.36
CA VAL A 71 -3.29 10.45 -4.28
C VAL A 71 -2.74 9.75 -5.52
N ALA A 72 -1.96 8.69 -5.33
CA ALA A 72 -1.30 8.04 -6.46
C ALA A 72 -2.30 7.27 -7.33
N TYR A 73 -3.20 6.52 -6.71
CA TYR A 73 -4.16 5.66 -7.40
C TYR A 73 -5.19 6.42 -8.25
N PRO A 74 -5.80 7.52 -7.79
CA PRO A 74 -6.69 8.32 -8.64
C PRO A 74 -5.96 8.90 -9.86
N ASN A 75 -4.75 9.40 -9.66
CA ASN A 75 -3.94 9.97 -10.75
C ASN A 75 -3.54 8.89 -11.78
N LYS A 76 -3.18 7.69 -11.32
CA LYS A 76 -2.89 6.54 -12.19
C LYS A 76 -4.13 6.13 -12.98
N THR A 77 -5.26 5.95 -12.29
CA THR A 77 -6.55 5.54 -12.88
C THR A 77 -7.03 6.55 -13.93
N LYS A 78 -6.89 7.86 -13.68
CA LYS A 78 -7.21 8.89 -14.67
C LYS A 78 -6.36 8.77 -15.94
N LYS A 79 -5.06 8.51 -15.80
CA LYS A 79 -4.17 8.30 -16.95
C LYS A 79 -4.54 7.03 -17.72
N GLU A 80 -4.80 5.94 -17.02
CA GLU A 80 -5.25 4.68 -17.63
C GLU A 80 -6.56 4.86 -18.40
N ILE A 81 -7.55 5.57 -17.83
CA ILE A 81 -8.82 5.87 -18.53
C ILE A 81 -8.56 6.66 -19.82
N ILE A 82 -7.62 7.63 -19.83
CA ILE A 82 -7.27 8.39 -21.03
C ILE A 82 -6.64 7.47 -22.09
N GLU A 83 -5.73 6.59 -21.69
CA GLU A 83 -5.08 5.62 -22.59
C GLU A 83 -6.10 4.64 -23.18
N ILE A 84 -6.97 4.06 -22.34
CA ILE A 84 -8.07 3.18 -22.75
C ILE A 84 -8.99 3.91 -23.74
N THR A 85 -9.36 5.14 -23.43
CA THR A 85 -10.23 5.97 -24.27
C THR A 85 -9.58 6.19 -25.65
N THR A 86 -8.30 6.55 -25.68
CA THR A 86 -7.53 6.75 -26.92
C THR A 86 -7.46 5.47 -27.74
N TRP A 87 -7.24 4.32 -27.08
CA TRP A 87 -7.22 3.02 -27.73
C TRP A 87 -8.57 2.66 -28.38
N ILE A 88 -9.67 2.91 -27.67
CA ILE A 88 -11.03 2.67 -28.18
C ILE A 88 -11.36 3.59 -29.37
N TYR A 89 -10.90 4.84 -29.37
CA TYR A 89 -11.04 5.71 -30.54
C TYR A 89 -10.26 5.18 -31.75
N ASN A 90 -9.01 4.75 -31.56
CA ASN A 90 -8.22 4.14 -32.63
C ASN A 90 -8.90 2.87 -33.17
N TRP A 91 -9.50 2.07 -32.29
CA TRP A 91 -10.31 0.92 -32.69
C TRP A 91 -11.50 1.34 -33.57
N HIS A 92 -12.27 2.35 -33.14
CA HIS A 92 -13.39 2.86 -33.93
C HIS A 92 -12.96 3.32 -35.31
N ASN A 93 -11.82 4.00 -35.44
CA ASN A 93 -11.30 4.45 -36.73
C ASN A 93 -10.92 3.30 -37.68
N ASN A 94 -10.47 2.16 -37.12
CA ASN A 94 -10.07 1.00 -37.91
C ASN A 94 -11.26 0.11 -38.32
N TYR A 95 -12.27 -0.02 -37.44
CA TYR A 95 -13.38 -0.96 -37.61
C TYR A 95 -14.75 -0.28 -37.84
N ASN A 96 -14.80 1.06 -37.87
CA ASN A 96 -16.01 1.88 -37.96
C ASN A 96 -17.09 1.52 -36.93
N ARG A 97 -16.69 0.98 -35.78
CA ARG A 97 -17.57 0.61 -34.67
C ARG A 97 -16.83 0.62 -33.34
N TYR A 98 -17.54 0.89 -32.25
CA TYR A 98 -17.01 0.68 -30.91
C TYR A 98 -17.04 -0.82 -30.53
N PRO A 99 -16.09 -1.29 -29.71
CA PRO A 99 -16.11 -2.66 -29.20
C PRO A 99 -17.34 -2.87 -28.31
N LYS A 100 -17.86 -4.10 -28.23
CA LYS A 100 -18.98 -4.43 -27.32
C LYS A 100 -18.52 -4.46 -25.87
N ASP A 101 -17.32 -4.98 -25.65
CA ASP A 101 -16.68 -5.14 -24.35
C ASP A 101 -15.20 -4.77 -24.42
N LEU A 102 -14.60 -4.41 -23.28
CA LEU A 102 -13.15 -4.19 -23.18
C LEU A 102 -12.34 -5.44 -23.56
N LYS A 103 -12.90 -6.64 -23.36
CA LYS A 103 -12.27 -7.91 -23.79
C LYS A 103 -12.15 -8.01 -25.31
N GLU A 104 -13.13 -7.50 -26.06
CA GLU A 104 -13.06 -7.45 -27.52
C GLU A 104 -11.97 -6.46 -27.97
N ALA A 105 -11.84 -5.32 -27.27
CA ALA A 105 -10.87 -4.28 -27.60
C ALA A 105 -9.41 -4.65 -27.30
N PHE A 106 -9.17 -5.40 -26.23
CA PHE A 106 -7.82 -5.71 -25.74
C PHE A 106 -7.36 -7.13 -26.09
N GLY A 107 -8.30 -8.05 -26.33
CA GLY A 107 -7.98 -9.45 -26.59
C GLY A 107 -7.15 -10.08 -25.47
N ASN A 108 -6.15 -10.88 -25.87
CA ASN A 108 -5.21 -11.55 -24.96
C ASN A 108 -3.85 -10.81 -24.85
N ASP A 109 -3.81 -9.50 -25.10
CA ASP A 109 -2.57 -8.74 -24.99
C ASP A 109 -2.13 -8.64 -23.51
N PRO A 110 -0.95 -9.20 -23.13
CA PRO A 110 -0.49 -9.24 -21.74
C PRO A 110 -0.23 -7.84 -21.16
N ILE A 111 0.09 -6.84 -21.99
CA ILE A 111 0.31 -5.46 -21.53
C ILE A 111 -1.03 -4.84 -21.15
N LYS A 112 -2.07 -5.10 -21.94
CA LYS A 112 -3.42 -4.55 -21.74
C LYS A 112 -4.24 -5.29 -20.68
N GLN A 113 -3.75 -6.42 -20.16
CA GLN A 113 -4.41 -7.09 -19.03
C GLN A 113 -4.52 -6.19 -17.80
N GLN A 114 -3.57 -5.26 -17.62
CA GLN A 114 -3.61 -4.29 -16.54
C GLN A 114 -4.76 -3.29 -16.68
N TRP A 115 -5.34 -3.14 -17.87
CA TRP A 115 -6.45 -2.21 -18.16
C TRP A 115 -7.84 -2.80 -17.88
N PHE A 116 -7.93 -4.04 -17.39
CA PHE A 116 -9.21 -4.60 -16.94
C PHE A 116 -9.63 -4.13 -15.55
N THR A 117 -8.66 -3.67 -14.75
CA THR A 117 -8.88 -3.23 -13.38
C THR A 117 -8.19 -1.90 -13.12
N ASP A 118 -8.76 -1.08 -12.25
CA ASP A 118 -8.15 0.16 -11.82
C ASP A 118 -7.02 -0.05 -10.79
N ALA A 119 -6.45 1.04 -10.29
CA ALA A 119 -5.37 1.00 -9.31
C ALA A 119 -5.78 0.35 -7.96
N TRP A 120 -7.07 0.27 -7.64
CA TRP A 120 -7.62 -0.42 -6.47
C TRP A 120 -8.01 -1.87 -6.74
N LYS A 121 -7.76 -2.35 -7.97
CA LYS A 121 -8.13 -3.69 -8.48
C LYS A 121 -9.64 -3.88 -8.69
N ASN A 122 -10.40 -2.80 -8.76
CA ASN A 122 -11.81 -2.84 -9.13
C ASN A 122 -11.92 -2.93 -10.66
N GLN A 123 -12.89 -3.68 -11.18
CA GLN A 123 -13.08 -3.80 -12.62
C GLN A 123 -13.64 -2.51 -13.22
N TYR A 124 -13.13 -2.09 -14.39
CA TYR A 124 -13.71 -0.97 -15.12
C TYR A 124 -15.08 -1.34 -15.69
N LYS A 125 -16.03 -0.41 -15.62
CA LYS A 125 -17.33 -0.52 -16.27
C LYS A 125 -17.30 0.21 -17.60
N TYR A 126 -17.54 -0.53 -18.67
CA TYR A 126 -17.61 0.00 -20.03
C TYR A 126 -19.04 -0.09 -20.55
N LYS A 127 -19.55 1.01 -21.13
CA LYS A 127 -20.85 1.04 -21.79
C LYS A 127 -20.82 1.93 -23.02
N VAL A 128 -21.46 1.48 -24.09
CA VAL A 128 -21.71 2.28 -25.30
C VAL A 128 -23.11 2.88 -25.21
N ILE A 129 -23.23 4.20 -25.35
CA ILE A 129 -24.49 4.96 -25.26
C ILE A 129 -24.59 5.87 -26.48
N ASN A 130 -25.63 5.71 -27.31
CA ASN A 130 -25.99 6.62 -28.41
C ASN A 130 -24.79 7.08 -29.30
N LYS A 131 -23.92 6.14 -29.69
CA LYS A 131 -22.70 6.37 -30.51
C LYS A 131 -21.53 7.05 -29.79
N ASP A 132 -21.56 7.13 -28.47
CA ASP A 132 -20.40 7.44 -27.63
C ASP A 132 -20.17 6.30 -26.62
N PHE A 133 -19.07 6.34 -25.88
CA PHE A 133 -18.78 5.35 -24.85
C PHE A 133 -18.37 5.99 -23.53
N VAL A 134 -18.59 5.25 -22.45
CA VAL A 134 -18.21 5.65 -21.09
C VAL A 134 -17.38 4.53 -20.48
N VAL A 135 -16.20 4.90 -19.96
CA VAL A 135 -15.36 4.06 -19.10
C VAL A 135 -15.40 4.66 -17.71
N LEU A 136 -15.80 3.85 -16.73
CA LEU A 136 -16.00 4.29 -15.36
C LEU A 136 -15.29 3.34 -14.39
N SER A 137 -14.49 3.90 -13.49
CA SER A 137 -13.90 3.21 -12.34
C SER A 137 -14.73 3.55 -11.10
N ALA A 138 -14.95 2.54 -10.26
CA ALA A 138 -15.60 2.68 -8.96
C ALA A 138 -14.70 3.34 -7.89
N GLY A 139 -13.49 3.77 -8.24
CA GLY A 139 -12.60 4.48 -7.33
C GLY A 139 -12.20 3.65 -6.10
N ASN A 140 -12.06 4.34 -4.97
CA ASN A 140 -11.52 3.77 -3.74
C ASN A 140 -12.55 2.95 -2.94
N ASP A 141 -13.84 3.29 -3.03
CA ASP A 141 -14.91 2.57 -2.34
C ASP A 141 -15.33 1.27 -3.05
N GLY A 142 -15.05 1.14 -4.35
CA GLY A 142 -15.37 -0.03 -5.14
C GLY A 142 -16.86 -0.17 -5.48
N VAL A 143 -17.66 0.87 -5.25
CA VAL A 143 -19.10 0.88 -5.51
C VAL A 143 -19.42 1.90 -6.60
N PHE A 144 -20.10 1.44 -7.66
CA PHE A 144 -20.52 2.33 -8.74
C PHE A 144 -21.68 3.24 -8.34
N ASN A 145 -21.72 4.43 -8.95
CA ASN A 145 -22.66 5.53 -8.74
C ASN A 145 -22.47 6.26 -7.40
N THR A 146 -21.22 6.42 -6.98
CA THR A 146 -20.83 7.22 -5.80
C THR A 146 -19.96 8.41 -6.21
N ASP A 147 -19.69 9.31 -5.28
CA ASP A 147 -18.81 10.47 -5.53
C ASP A 147 -17.34 10.06 -5.78
N ASP A 148 -16.97 8.82 -5.43
CA ASP A 148 -15.64 8.25 -5.65
C ASP A 148 -15.45 7.76 -7.10
N ASP A 149 -16.51 7.70 -7.91
CA ASP A 149 -16.44 7.27 -9.30
C ASP A 149 -15.54 8.17 -10.14
N ILE A 150 -14.61 7.54 -10.89
CA ILE A 150 -13.70 8.24 -11.79
C ILE A 150 -14.08 7.92 -13.23
N TYR A 151 -14.43 8.96 -13.98
CA TYR A 151 -14.68 8.88 -15.42
C TYR A 151 -14.11 10.13 -16.12
N LEU A 152 -13.87 10.00 -17.43
CA LEU A 152 -13.49 11.15 -18.23
C LEU A 152 -14.75 11.98 -18.54
N LYS A 153 -14.86 13.16 -17.93
CA LYS A 153 -15.90 14.13 -18.33
C LYS A 153 -15.46 14.77 -19.65
N LYS A 154 -16.16 14.43 -20.72
CA LYS A 154 -15.94 14.97 -22.06
C LYS A 154 -16.57 16.34 -22.20
#